data_AF-A0A5B2Z0C3-F1
#
_entry.id   AF-A0A5B2Z0C3-F1
#
_cell.length_a   1.000
_cell.length_b   1.000
_cell.length_c   1.000
_cell.angle_alpha   90.00
_cell.angle_beta   90.00
_cell.angle_gamma   90.00
#
_symmetry.space_group_name_H-M   'P 1'
#
loop_
_entity.id
_entity.type
_entity.pdbx_description
1 polymer ?
#
loop_
_entity_poly.entity_id
_entity_poly.type
_entity_poly.pdbx_seq_one_letter_code
_entity_poly.pdbx_strand_id
1 'polypeptide(L)'
;MYNILLIFLASANNFGIEKGKSEAAIKWIDEFLVKNNKSFKIAVTNNQLDTLNFGAFDLVEWSGDWSIARNVIKKVSSKLNIKVVEAGFHLKNNIIESFFGMSKEYCKVYSGGKFVGTLILKKRSGSWVVEKEKRG
;
A
#
# COMPACT_ATOMS: atom_id res chain seq x y z
N MET A 1 5.99 -21.97 -24.64
CA MET A 1 5.00 -22.49 -23.69
C MET A 1 5.26 -21.83 -22.34
N TYR A 2 4.36 -20.89 -21.99
CA TYR A 2 4.17 -20.13 -20.75
C TYR A 2 5.39 -19.73 -19.90
N ASN A 3 5.68 -18.44 -19.87
CA ASN A 3 5.65 -17.77 -18.58
C ASN A 3 4.76 -16.54 -18.72
N ILE A 4 3.62 -16.62 -18.04
CA ILE A 4 2.63 -15.57 -17.94
C ILE A 4 3.37 -14.38 -17.35
N LEU A 5 3.76 -13.47 -18.24
CA LEU A 5 3.95 -12.07 -17.96
C LEU A 5 2.58 -11.58 -17.49
N LEU A 6 2.22 -11.91 -16.25
CA LEU A 6 1.16 -11.26 -15.51
C LEU A 6 1.73 -9.87 -15.27
N ILE A 7 1.57 -9.04 -16.29
CA ILE A 7 1.49 -7.62 -16.17
C ILE A 7 0.31 -7.40 -15.22
N PHE A 8 0.54 -7.51 -13.91
CA PHE A 8 -0.27 -6.87 -12.89
C PHE A 8 -0.04 -5.38 -13.12
N LEU A 9 -0.78 -4.86 -14.09
CA LEU A 9 -0.71 -3.53 -14.65
C LEU A 9 -1.23 -2.55 -13.59
N ALA A 10 -0.46 -2.35 -12.51
CA ALA A 10 -0.60 -1.33 -11.49
C ALA A 10 -2.06 -0.84 -11.31
N SER A 11 -2.99 -1.75 -11.01
CA SER A 11 -4.30 -1.32 -10.54
C SER A 11 -4.10 -0.77 -9.14
N ALA A 12 -4.73 0.36 -8.86
CA ALA A 12 -4.40 1.29 -7.77
C ALA A 12 -4.78 0.77 -6.36
N ASN A 13 -4.32 -0.43 -6.00
CA ASN A 13 -4.61 -1.09 -4.74
C ASN A 13 -3.34 -1.30 -3.92
N ASN A 14 -2.34 -0.42 -4.05
CA ASN A 14 -1.01 -0.71 -3.53
C ASN A 14 -0.86 -0.28 -2.06
N PHE A 15 -0.43 -1.19 -1.21
CA PHE A 15 0.11 -0.82 0.09
C PHE A 15 1.61 -0.51 -0.05
N GLY A 16 2.16 0.19 0.92
CA GLY A 16 3.59 0.42 1.05
C GLY A 16 4.10 0.01 2.42
N ILE A 17 5.29 -0.56 2.49
CA ILE A 17 5.99 -0.89 3.73
C ILE A 17 7.26 -0.05 3.81
N GLU A 18 7.61 0.48 4.98
CA GLU A 18 8.83 1.26 5.17
C GLU A 18 10.05 0.56 4.57
N LYS A 19 10.79 1.29 3.72
CA LYS A 19 11.93 0.77 2.96
C LYS A 19 12.93 0.06 3.88
N GLY A 20 13.30 -1.17 3.51
CA GLY A 20 14.22 -1.99 4.30
C GLY A 20 13.59 -2.71 5.50
N LYS A 21 12.27 -2.62 5.70
CA LYS A 21 11.52 -3.38 6.71
C LYS A 21 10.62 -4.46 6.11
N SER A 22 10.59 -4.57 4.79
CA SER A 22 9.67 -5.43 4.04
C SER A 22 9.82 -6.91 4.37
N GLU A 23 11.04 -7.43 4.49
CA GLU A 23 11.27 -8.85 4.86
C GLU A 23 10.66 -9.20 6.23
N ALA A 24 10.96 -8.39 7.25
CA ALA A 24 10.42 -8.59 8.59
C ALA A 24 8.89 -8.44 8.62
N ALA A 25 8.36 -7.50 7.84
CA ALA A 25 6.93 -7.28 7.73
C ALA A 25 6.21 -8.45 7.06
N ILE A 26 6.69 -8.94 5.90
CA ILE A 26 6.10 -10.08 5.20
C ILE A 26 6.14 -11.33 6.07
N LYS A 27 7.27 -11.63 6.70
CA LYS A 27 7.39 -12.75 7.64
C LYS A 27 6.33 -12.69 8.74
N TRP A 28 6.18 -11.52 9.38
CA TRP A 28 5.17 -11.35 10.42
C TRP A 28 3.74 -11.50 9.88
N ILE A 29 3.47 -10.97 8.69
CA ILE A 29 2.17 -11.08 8.04
C ILE A 29 1.84 -12.55 7.78
N ASP A 30 2.75 -13.33 7.21
CA ASP A 30 2.53 -14.74 6.91
C ASP A 30 2.23 -15.54 8.20
N GLU A 31 3.03 -15.33 9.25
CA GLU A 31 2.79 -15.94 10.57
C GLU A 31 1.41 -15.56 11.14
N PHE A 32 1.01 -14.29 10.99
CA PHE A 32 -0.31 -13.81 11.42
C PHE A 32 -1.43 -14.49 10.62
N LEU A 33 -1.30 -14.64 9.30
CA LEU A 33 -2.32 -15.23 8.45
C LEU A 33 -2.52 -16.71 8.71
N VAL A 34 -1.42 -17.46 8.85
CA VAL A 34 -1.44 -18.88 9.21
C VAL A 34 -2.11 -19.06 10.57
N LYS A 35 -1.69 -18.30 11.58
CA LYS A 35 -2.28 -18.37 12.93
C LYS A 35 -3.78 -18.08 12.97
N ASN A 36 -4.28 -17.24 12.05
CA ASN A 36 -5.68 -16.80 12.03
C ASN A 36 -6.51 -17.45 10.91
N ASN A 37 -5.98 -18.47 10.23
CA ASN A 37 -6.61 -19.19 9.11
C ASN A 37 -7.21 -18.24 8.04
N LYS A 38 -6.40 -17.26 7.59
CA LYS A 38 -6.81 -16.25 6.61
C LYS A 38 -6.17 -16.51 5.25
N SER A 39 -6.97 -16.52 4.18
CA SER A 39 -6.50 -16.58 2.80
C SER A 39 -6.18 -15.18 2.28
N PHE A 40 -4.92 -14.77 2.44
CA PHE A 40 -4.38 -13.52 1.92
C PHE A 40 -2.94 -13.76 1.46
N LYS A 41 -2.53 -13.12 0.37
CA LYS A 41 -1.16 -13.17 -0.14
C LYS A 41 -0.65 -11.75 -0.31
N ILE A 42 0.61 -11.54 0.02
CA ILE A 42 1.30 -10.26 -0.14
C ILE A 42 2.74 -10.50 -0.55
N ALA A 43 3.25 -9.68 -1.45
CA ALA A 43 4.62 -9.76 -1.94
C ALA A 43 5.19 -8.36 -2.19
N VAL A 44 6.48 -8.21 -1.98
CA VAL A 44 7.21 -6.97 -2.24
C VAL A 44 7.48 -6.85 -3.73
N THR A 45 7.19 -5.68 -4.30
CA THR A 45 7.49 -5.36 -5.70
C THR A 45 8.87 -4.70 -5.80
N ASN A 46 9.39 -4.59 -7.03
CA ASN A 46 10.60 -3.82 -7.30
C ASN A 46 10.36 -2.29 -7.35
N ASN A 47 9.11 -1.84 -7.11
CA ASN A 47 8.76 -0.43 -7.14
C ASN A 47 8.86 0.20 -5.75
N GLN A 48 9.33 1.44 -5.70
CA GLN A 48 9.42 2.23 -4.48
C GLN A 48 8.60 3.51 -4.59
N LEU A 49 8.20 4.03 -3.44
CA LEU A 49 7.54 5.31 -3.29
C LEU A 49 8.36 6.17 -2.33
N ASP A 50 8.99 7.20 -2.85
CA ASP A 50 9.68 8.22 -2.06
C ASP A 50 8.71 9.35 -1.70
N THR A 51 8.71 9.73 -0.43
CA THR A 51 7.92 10.86 0.10
C THR A 51 8.84 11.86 0.77
N LEU A 52 8.45 13.13 0.77
CA LEU A 52 9.20 14.20 1.45
C LEU A 52 9.02 14.15 2.97
N ASN A 53 7.82 13.77 3.45
CA ASN A 53 7.47 13.90 4.87
C ASN A 53 7.51 12.60 5.66
N PHE A 54 7.46 11.44 4.99
CA PHE A 54 7.26 10.14 5.63
C PHE A 54 8.36 9.12 5.34
N GLY A 55 9.34 9.47 4.49
CA GLY A 55 10.42 8.59 4.06
C GLY A 55 10.06 7.78 2.81
N ALA A 56 10.75 6.67 2.61
CA ALA A 56 10.59 5.80 1.45
C ALA A 56 9.85 4.51 1.80
N PHE A 57 9.13 3.96 0.83
CA PHE A 57 8.36 2.73 0.98
C PHE A 57 8.65 1.76 -0.16
N ASP A 58 8.80 0.47 0.16
CA ASP A 58 8.72 -0.60 -0.82
C ASP A 58 7.23 -0.87 -1.08
N LEU A 59 6.81 -0.82 -2.35
CA LEU A 59 5.42 -1.10 -2.71
C LEU A 59 5.19 -2.61 -2.71
N VAL A 60 4.00 -3.00 -2.28
CA VAL A 60 3.60 -4.41 -2.24
C VAL A 60 2.41 -4.66 -3.16
N GLU A 61 2.40 -5.84 -3.76
CA GLU A 61 1.23 -6.43 -4.41
C GLU A 61 0.58 -7.45 -3.49
N TRP A 62 -0.72 -7.64 -3.62
CA TRP A 62 -1.46 -8.56 -2.77
C TRP A 62 -2.72 -9.06 -3.45
N SER A 63 -3.25 -10.16 -2.93
CA SER A 63 -4.52 -10.75 -3.38
C SER A 63 -5.28 -11.34 -2.19
N GLY A 64 -6.59 -11.15 -2.17
CA GLY A 64 -7.46 -11.66 -1.12
C GLY A 64 -8.58 -10.68 -0.78
N ASP A 65 -9.14 -10.83 0.41
CA ASP A 65 -10.16 -9.90 0.91
C ASP A 65 -9.55 -8.55 1.32
N TRP A 66 -10.18 -7.47 0.87
CA TRP A 66 -9.72 -6.10 1.10
C TRP A 66 -9.71 -5.69 2.58
N SER A 67 -10.68 -6.17 3.36
CA SER A 67 -10.76 -5.89 4.80
C SER A 67 -9.63 -6.58 5.54
N ILE A 68 -9.25 -7.80 5.13
CA ILE A 68 -8.07 -8.49 5.65
C ILE A 68 -6.81 -7.69 5.33
N ALA A 69 -6.66 -7.23 4.07
CA ALA A 69 -5.50 -6.45 3.63
C ALA A 69 -5.25 -5.22 4.50
N ARG A 70 -6.28 -4.37 4.64
CA ARG A 70 -6.22 -3.15 5.48
C ARG A 70 -5.89 -3.46 6.93
N ASN A 71 -6.51 -4.51 7.48
CA ASN A 71 -6.30 -4.89 8.87
C ASN A 71 -4.85 -5.34 9.11
N VAL A 72 -4.34 -6.21 8.25
CA VAL A 72 -2.99 -6.78 8.36
C VAL A 72 -1.92 -5.70 8.22
N ILE A 73 -2.06 -4.80 7.24
CA ILE A 73 -1.11 -3.70 7.02
C ILE A 73 -1.03 -2.76 8.22
N LYS A 74 -2.18 -2.41 8.81
CA LYS A 74 -2.19 -1.58 10.02
C LYS A 74 -1.62 -2.32 11.24
N LYS A 75 -1.90 -3.62 11.38
CA LYS A 75 -1.36 -4.43 12.48
C LYS A 75 0.14 -4.61 12.38
N VAL A 76 0.71 -4.84 11.19
CA VAL A 76 2.16 -4.98 11.05
C VAL A 76 2.88 -3.67 11.39
N SER A 77 2.31 -2.53 11.01
CA SER A 77 2.80 -1.20 11.42
C SER A 77 2.88 -1.07 12.94
N SER A 78 1.82 -1.47 13.65
CA SER A 78 1.79 -1.45 15.11
C SER A 78 2.79 -2.44 15.71
N LYS A 79 2.83 -3.67 15.21
CA LYS A 79 3.59 -4.75 15.81
C LYS A 79 5.11 -4.58 15.65
N LEU A 80 5.55 -4.06 14.52
CA LEU A 80 6.96 -3.85 14.22
C LEU A 80 7.41 -2.41 14.44
N ASN A 81 6.50 -1.52 14.83
CA ASN A 81 6.74 -0.08 14.97
C ASN A 81 7.33 0.53 13.68
N ILE A 82 6.72 0.23 12.54
CA ILE A 82 7.15 0.67 11.20
C ILE A 82 6.10 1.57 10.56
N LYS A 83 6.50 2.30 9.53
CA LYS A 83 5.57 3.06 8.68
C LYS A 83 4.96 2.18 7.59
N VAL A 84 3.69 2.44 7.26
CA VAL A 84 3.00 1.80 6.14
C VAL A 84 2.11 2.80 5.42
N VAL A 85 1.87 2.56 4.13
CA VAL A 85 0.92 3.28 3.29
C VAL A 85 -0.27 2.37 2.97
N GLU A 86 -1.48 2.89 3.18
CA GLU A 86 -2.76 2.29 2.79
C GLU A 86 -3.36 3.10 1.64
N ALA A 87 -3.42 2.53 0.43
CA ALA A 87 -4.17 3.09 -0.70
C ALA A 87 -5.63 2.62 -0.71
N GLY A 88 -6.39 3.06 -1.72
CA GLY A 88 -7.81 2.75 -1.92
C GLY A 88 -8.73 3.52 -0.99
N PHE A 89 -8.28 4.67 -0.44
CA PHE A 89 -9.11 5.50 0.41
C PHE A 89 -9.96 6.45 -0.43
N HIS A 90 -11.15 6.02 -0.84
CA HIS A 90 -12.11 6.90 -1.52
C HIS A 90 -12.66 7.95 -0.55
N LEU A 91 -12.27 9.22 -0.70
CA LEU A 91 -13.01 10.33 -0.13
C LEU A 91 -14.40 10.36 -0.79
N LYS A 92 -15.47 10.55 -0.01
CA LYS A 92 -16.87 10.55 -0.49
C LYS A 92 -17.14 11.47 -1.70
N ASN A 93 -16.29 12.47 -1.95
CA ASN A 93 -16.43 13.43 -3.04
C ASN A 93 -15.65 13.04 -4.32
N ASN A 94 -14.90 11.94 -4.33
CA ASN A 94 -13.98 11.59 -5.44
C ASN A 94 -14.61 10.70 -6.53
N ILE A 95 -15.91 10.40 -6.44
CA ILE A 95 -16.65 9.68 -7.50
C ILE A 95 -16.52 10.43 -8.85
N ILE A 96 -16.41 11.76 -8.79
CA ILE A 96 -16.22 12.64 -9.94
C ILE A 96 -14.84 12.41 -10.57
N GLU A 97 -13.76 12.33 -9.79
CA GLU A 97 -12.39 12.17 -10.32
C GLU A 97 -12.17 10.81 -11.01
N SER A 98 -12.80 9.75 -10.48
CA SER A 98 -12.83 8.43 -11.13
C SER A 98 -13.59 8.43 -12.47
N PHE A 99 -14.58 9.32 -12.64
CA PHE A 99 -15.35 9.48 -13.88
C PHE A 99 -14.58 10.27 -14.96
N PHE A 100 -13.66 11.16 -14.57
CA PHE A 100 -12.87 12.00 -15.48
C PHE A 100 -11.50 11.41 -15.86
N GLY A 101 -11.24 10.13 -15.58
CA GLY A 101 -10.01 9.46 -15.99
C GLY A 101 -8.72 9.96 -15.32
N MET A 102 -8.84 10.74 -14.25
CA MET A 102 -7.69 11.18 -13.46
C MET A 102 -7.25 10.04 -12.54
N SER A 103 -6.14 9.39 -12.88
CA SER A 103 -5.54 8.30 -12.09
C SER A 103 -4.87 8.81 -10.82
N LYS A 104 -5.67 9.38 -9.91
CA LYS A 104 -5.24 9.76 -8.58
C LYS A 104 -5.58 8.67 -7.59
N GLU A 105 -4.64 8.40 -6.69
CA GLU A 105 -4.83 7.44 -5.62
C GLU A 105 -4.64 8.13 -4.28
N TYR A 106 -5.59 7.92 -3.37
CA TYR A 106 -5.61 8.58 -2.08
C TYR A 106 -5.16 7.60 -1.02
N CYS A 107 -4.11 7.96 -0.31
CA CYS A 107 -3.49 7.06 0.66
C CYS A 107 -3.46 7.66 2.05
N LYS A 108 -3.48 6.77 3.04
CA LYS A 108 -3.19 7.08 4.45
C LYS A 108 -1.83 6.52 4.81
N VAL A 109 -1.09 7.27 5.61
CA VAL A 109 0.16 6.84 6.20
C VAL A 109 -0.07 6.52 7.66
N TYR A 110 0.42 5.36 8.11
CA TYR A 110 0.44 4.99 9.51
C TYR A 110 1.88 4.79 9.98
N SER A 111 2.12 5.04 11.27
CA SER A 111 3.38 4.74 11.96
C SER A 111 3.06 4.16 13.33
N GLY A 112 3.62 3.00 13.65
CA GLY A 112 3.28 2.31 14.91
C GLY A 112 1.78 2.01 15.04
N GLY A 113 1.07 1.83 13.92
CA GLY A 113 -0.38 1.62 13.87
C GLY A 113 -1.23 2.90 14.02
N LYS A 114 -0.63 4.07 14.25
CA LYS A 114 -1.33 5.35 14.36
C LYS A 114 -1.31 6.08 13.03
N PHE A 115 -2.41 6.74 12.67
CA PHE A 115 -2.47 7.59 11.50
C PHE A 115 -1.54 8.80 11.67
N VAL A 116 -0.74 9.12 10.65
CA VAL A 116 0.23 10.23 10.68
C VAL A 116 0.14 11.18 9.49
N GLY A 117 -0.71 10.88 8.50
CA GLY A 117 -0.89 11.76 7.35
C GLY A 117 -1.51 11.09 6.13
N THR A 118 -1.63 11.85 5.06
CA THR A 118 -2.20 11.43 3.78
C THR A 118 -1.27 11.71 2.62
N LEU A 119 -1.36 10.88 1.57
CA LEU A 119 -0.72 11.08 0.28
C LEU A 119 -1.78 11.14 -0.81
N ILE A 120 -1.52 11.93 -1.86
CA ILE A 120 -2.19 11.81 -3.14
C ILE A 120 -1.13 11.37 -4.14
N LEU A 121 -1.31 10.20 -4.73
CA LEU A 121 -0.44 9.66 -5.77
C LEU A 121 -1.06 9.92 -7.13
N LYS A 122 -0.21 10.04 -8.15
CA LYS A 122 -0.62 10.07 -9.56
C LYS A 122 0.25 9.13 -10.37
N LYS A 123 -0.26 8.60 -11.48
CA LYS A 123 0.58 7.87 -12.43
C LYS A 123 1.42 8.83 -13.28
N ARG A 124 2.72 8.57 -13.36
CA ARG A 124 3.64 9.22 -14.31
C ARG A 124 4.46 8.12 -14.99
N SER A 125 4.36 8.01 -16.31
CA SER A 125 5.06 6.99 -17.11
C SER A 125 4.86 5.55 -16.60
N GLY A 126 3.66 5.22 -16.11
CA GLY A 126 3.32 3.89 -15.58
C GLY A 126 3.63 3.67 -14.09
N SER A 127 4.39 4.56 -13.44
CA SER A 127 4.76 4.45 -12.03
C SER A 127 3.94 5.41 -11.15
N TRP A 128 3.71 5.02 -9.89
CA TRP A 128 3.10 5.88 -8.89
C TRP A 128 4.12 6.90 -8.38
N VAL A 129 3.77 8.18 -8.42
CA VAL A 129 4.56 9.27 -7.85
C VAL A 129 3.69 10.10 -6.91
N VAL A 130 4.30 10.69 -5.89
CA VAL A 130 3.59 11.58 -4.98
C VAL A 130 3.26 12.90 -5.67
N GLU A 131 1.98 13.27 -5.66
CA GLU A 131 1.51 14.59 -6.07
C GLU A 131 1.39 15.54 -4.88
N LYS A 132 0.82 15.07 -3.77
CA LYS A 132 0.63 15.86 -2.54
C LYS A 132 0.84 15.00 -1.30
N GLU A 133 1.29 15.66 -0.23
CA GLU A 133 1.48 15.06 1.08
C GLU A 133 0.94 16.00 2.16
N LYS A 134 0.32 15.46 3.21
CA LYS A 134 -0.14 16.24 4.36
C LYS A 134 0.08 15.44 5.65
N ARG A 135 0.74 16.05 6.64
CA ARG A 135 0.85 15.49 7.99
C ARG A 135 -0.50 15.59 8.72
N GLY A 136 -0.81 14.54 9.47
CA GLY A 136 -2.01 14.42 10.29
C GLY A 136 -1.88 15.08 11.65
#